data_AF-A0AAP0M248-F1
#
_entry.id   AF-A0AAP0M248-F1
#
_cell.length_a   1.000
_cell.length_b   1.000
_cell.length_c   1.000
_cell.angle_alpha   90.00
_cell.angle_beta   90.00
_cell.angle_gamma   90.00
#
_symmetry.space_group_name_H-M   'P 1'
#
loop_
_entity.id
_entity.type
_entity.pdbx_description
1 polymer ?
#
loop_
_entity_poly.entity_id
_entity_poly.type
_entity_poly.pdbx_seq_one_letter_code
_entity_poly.pdbx_strand_id
1 'polypeptide(L)'
;MESRVEFMEEVVMSVQGELGVIKQELQKIPNLEQGIAALMKKLDQVVQIQEEAKRENGILQSSTAGKTPKQTDEAIDENHGREMMLNARWDLWPRRIKLSSFDRENFDDWILKAERYFALHRMTNTEKLETTIISFEGEALIWFGWENQRRPFLS
;
A
#
# COMPACT_ATOMS: atom_id res chain seq x y z
N MET A 1 41.12 -6.81 39.95
CA MET A 1 40.59 -5.53 39.41
C MET A 1 40.88 -5.43 37.92
N GLU A 2 42.06 -5.87 37.46
CA GLU A 2 42.48 -5.90 36.05
C GLU A 2 41.49 -6.59 35.10
N SER A 3 41.00 -7.80 35.42
CA SER A 3 40.05 -8.52 34.55
C SER A 3 38.70 -7.81 34.33
N ARG A 4 38.28 -6.91 35.23
CA ARG A 4 37.08 -6.09 35.03
C ARG A 4 37.34 -4.90 34.10
N VAL A 5 38.57 -4.41 34.06
CA VAL A 5 38.99 -3.30 33.20
C VAL A 5 39.14 -3.81 31.77
N GLU A 6 39.79 -4.96 31.57
CA GLU A 6 39.94 -5.60 30.25
C GLU A 6 38.58 -5.90 29.59
N PHE A 7 37.63 -6.44 30.35
CA PHE A 7 36.27 -6.67 29.87
C PHE A 7 35.57 -5.37 29.46
N MET A 8 35.78 -4.29 30.23
CA MET A 8 35.16 -3.00 29.94
C MET A 8 35.80 -2.34 28.71
N GLU A 9 37.10 -2.52 28.50
CA GLU A 9 37.81 -2.08 27.29
C GLU A 9 37.33 -2.82 26.05
N GLU A 10 37.12 -4.13 26.13
CA GLU A 10 36.56 -4.94 25.04
C GLU A 10 35.14 -4.48 24.66
N VAL A 11 34.28 -4.28 25.65
CA VAL A 11 32.91 -3.77 25.42
C VAL A 11 32.93 -2.37 24.82
N VAL A 12 33.81 -1.48 25.31
CA VAL A 12 33.95 -0.12 24.76
C VAL A 12 34.43 -0.14 23.32
N MET A 13 35.39 -1.01 22.97
CA MET A 13 35.86 -1.17 21.60
C MET A 13 34.76 -1.71 20.67
N SER A 14 33.98 -2.70 21.13
CA SER A 14 32.84 -3.24 20.39
C SER A 14 31.78 -2.17 20.14
N VAL A 15 31.37 -1.42 21.17
CA VAL A 15 30.37 -0.34 21.05
C VAL A 15 30.89 0.79 20.14
N GLN A 16 32.17 1.15 20.22
CA GLN A 16 32.77 2.15 19.33
C GLN A 16 32.77 1.69 17.87
N GLY A 17 33.02 0.39 17.63
CA GLY A 17 32.93 -0.22 16.30
C GLY A 17 31.52 -0.15 15.73
N GLU A 18 30.52 -0.60 16.50
CA GLU A 18 29.10 -0.55 16.12
C GLU A 18 28.61 0.88 15.89
N LEU A 19 28.99 1.82 16.76
CA LEU A 19 28.68 3.24 16.60
C LEU A 19 29.27 3.82 15.31
N GLY A 20 30.47 3.38 14.92
CA GLY A 20 31.11 3.75 13.66
C GLY A 20 30.30 3.29 12.44
N VAL A 21 29.81 2.04 12.46
CA VAL A 21 28.97 1.48 11.40
C VAL A 21 27.63 2.23 11.31
N ILE A 22 26.97 2.46 12.45
CA ILE A 22 25.70 3.21 12.50
C ILE A 22 25.88 4.63 11.97
N LYS A 23 26.98 5.30 12.35
CA LYS A 23 27.29 6.64 11.84
C LYS A 23 27.48 6.66 10.33
N GLN A 24 28.11 5.63 9.77
CA GLN A 24 28.28 5.49 8.33
C GLN A 24 26.93 5.27 7.60
N GLU A 25 26.04 4.45 8.17
CA GLU A 25 24.69 4.26 7.61
C GLU A 25 23.84 5.53 7.70
N LEU A 26 23.91 6.27 8.82
CA LEU A 26 23.22 7.56 8.99
C LEU A 26 23.67 8.61 7.96
N GLN A 27 24.94 8.59 7.56
CA GLN A 27 25.45 9.47 6.50
C GLN A 27 24.84 9.21 5.12
N LYS A 28 24.18 8.06 4.91
CA LYS A 28 23.50 7.76 3.64
C LYS A 28 22.08 8.34 3.58
N ILE A 29 21.49 8.72 4.71
CA ILE A 29 20.12 9.26 4.78
C ILE A 29 19.93 10.50 3.89
N PRO A 30 20.81 11.52 3.89
CA PRO A 30 20.65 12.69 3.03
C PRO A 30 20.63 12.36 1.53
N ASN A 31 21.40 11.34 1.11
CA ASN A 31 21.41 10.89 -0.28
C ASN A 31 20.07 10.24 -0.67
N LEU A 32 19.47 9.49 0.25
CA LEU A 32 18.14 8.91 0.06
C LEU A 32 17.06 9.99 0.03
N GLU A 33 17.12 10.99 0.92
CA GLU A 33 16.21 12.14 0.93
C GLU A 33 16.25 12.91 -0.39
N GLN A 34 17.46 13.15 -0.92
CA GLN A 34 17.63 13.78 -2.24
C GLN A 34 17.05 12.92 -3.38
N GLY A 35 17.27 11.61 -3.33
CA GLY A 35 16.68 10.68 -4.30
C GLY A 35 15.16 10.72 -4.29
N ILE A 36 14.55 10.70 -3.10
CA ILE A 36 13.09 10.79 -2.91
C ILE A 36 12.57 12.14 -3.42
N ALA A 37 13.23 13.25 -3.10
CA ALA A 37 12.82 14.57 -3.59
C ALA A 37 12.89 14.68 -5.12
N ALA A 38 13.92 14.09 -5.74
CA ALA A 38 14.05 14.04 -7.20
C ALA A 38 12.95 13.19 -7.85
N LEU A 39 12.56 12.08 -7.24
CA LEU A 39 11.46 11.25 -7.70
C LEU A 39 10.10 11.97 -7.56
N MET A 40 9.86 12.65 -6.44
CA MET A 40 8.64 13.45 -6.24
C MET A 40 8.52 14.52 -7.31
N LYS A 41 9.59 15.25 -7.60
CA LYS A 41 9.61 16.27 -8.65
C LYS A 41 9.31 15.69 -10.04
N LYS A 42 9.82 14.50 -10.35
CA LYS A 42 9.52 13.82 -11.62
C LYS A 42 8.07 13.36 -11.69
N LEU A 43 7.48 12.94 -10.58
CA LEU A 43 6.07 12.55 -10.52
C LEU A 43 5.16 13.76 -10.76
N ASP A 44 5.44 14.90 -10.12
CA ASP A 44 4.68 16.13 -10.34
C ASP A 44 4.68 16.55 -11.82
N GLN A 45 5.82 16.39 -12.49
CA GLN A 45 5.94 16.65 -13.93
C GLN A 45 5.07 15.70 -14.77
N VAL A 46 5.02 14.41 -14.43
CA VAL A 46 4.18 13.43 -15.14
C VAL A 46 2.69 13.72 -14.93
N VAL A 47 2.30 14.08 -13.72
CA VAL A 47 0.91 14.47 -13.41
C VAL A 47 0.50 15.70 -14.21
N GLN A 48 1.36 16.72 -14.29
CA GLN A 48 1.12 17.92 -15.11
C GLN A 48 0.98 17.60 -16.60
N ILE A 49 1.90 16.80 -17.16
CA ILE A 49 1.84 16.40 -18.58
C ILE A 49 0.55 15.61 -18.87
N GLN A 50 0.10 14.77 -17.94
CA GLN A 50 -1.13 14.01 -18.09
C GLN A 50 -2.37 14.91 -18.02
N GLU A 51 -2.37 15.94 -17.18
CA GLU A 51 -3.44 16.94 -17.14
C GLU A 51 -3.50 17.78 -18.42
N GLU A 52 -2.35 18.18 -18.97
CA GLU A 52 -2.25 18.89 -20.24
C GLU A 52 -2.74 18.01 -21.41
N ALA A 53 -2.32 16.74 -21.46
CA ALA A 53 -2.78 15.78 -22.47
C ALA A 53 -4.30 15.50 -22.39
N LYS A 54 -4.91 15.58 -21.19
CA LYS A 54 -6.37 15.50 -21.02
C LYS A 54 -7.08 16.75 -21.52
N ARG A 55 -6.48 17.94 -21.36
CA ARG A 55 -7.03 19.21 -21.87
C ARG A 55 -6.96 19.27 -23.41
N GLU A 56 -5.90 18.74 -24.00
CA GLU A 56 -5.72 18.73 -25.45
C GLU A 56 -6.62 17.69 -26.16
N ASN A 57 -6.90 16.54 -25.52
CA ASN A 57 -7.87 15.56 -26.03
C ASN A 57 -9.35 15.93 -25.77
N GLY A 58 -9.65 16.98 -25.01
CA GLY A 58 -11.01 17.42 -24.67
C GLY A 58 -11.74 18.26 -25.74
N ILE A 59 -11.10 18.59 -26.87
CA ILE A 59 -11.65 19.51 -27.88
C ILE A 59 -12.61 18.81 -28.88
N LEU A 60 -12.73 17.47 -28.87
CA LEU A 60 -13.58 16.73 -29.82
C LEU A 60 -14.74 15.97 -29.17
N GLN A 61 -15.45 16.58 -28.22
CA GLN A 61 -16.84 16.19 -27.92
C GLN A 61 -17.69 17.44 -27.60
N SER A 62 -17.91 18.28 -28.61
CA SER A 62 -19.09 19.15 -28.63
C SER A 62 -19.87 18.87 -29.91
N SER A 63 -21.20 18.78 -29.77
CA SER A 63 -22.22 18.62 -30.82
C SER A 63 -22.75 17.19 -31.07
N THR A 64 -23.78 16.78 -30.33
CA THR A 64 -25.09 16.53 -30.98
C THR A 64 -26.27 16.55 -30.01
N ALA A 65 -27.15 17.52 -30.26
CA ALA A 65 -28.61 17.50 -30.10
C ALA A 65 -29.24 17.03 -28.77
N GLY A 66 -29.85 17.99 -28.06
CA GLY A 66 -30.67 17.72 -26.89
C GLY A 66 -32.07 17.13 -27.16
N LYS A 67 -32.66 16.61 -26.07
CA LYS A 67 -34.05 16.82 -25.62
C LYS A 67 -34.22 16.21 -24.21
N THR A 68 -34.92 16.95 -23.36
CA THR A 68 -35.26 16.83 -21.92
C THR A 68 -36.24 15.66 -21.60
N PRO A 69 -36.84 15.47 -20.38
CA PRO A 69 -36.51 15.83 -18.96
C PRO A 69 -36.82 14.73 -17.88
N LYS A 70 -36.23 14.79 -16.67
CA LYS A 70 -36.87 14.77 -15.31
C LYS A 70 -36.02 14.14 -14.18
N GLN A 71 -35.83 14.96 -13.13
CA GLN A 71 -35.81 14.69 -11.67
C GLN A 71 -35.32 13.34 -11.12
N THR A 72 -34.26 13.39 -10.30
CA THR A 72 -34.34 13.05 -8.86
C THR A 72 -33.15 13.63 -8.09
N ASP A 73 -33.42 14.18 -6.91
CA ASP A 73 -32.47 14.64 -5.90
C ASP A 73 -31.51 13.53 -5.49
N GLU A 74 -30.19 13.74 -5.57
CA GLU A 74 -29.24 13.09 -4.66
C GLU A 74 -28.11 14.05 -4.30
N ALA A 75 -27.84 14.09 -3.00
CA ALA A 75 -26.89 14.96 -2.34
C ALA A 75 -25.50 14.88 -2.98
N ILE A 76 -24.90 16.05 -3.20
CA ILE A 76 -23.51 16.17 -3.61
C ILE A 76 -22.66 15.63 -2.45
N ASP A 77 -22.15 14.41 -2.62
CA ASP A 77 -21.21 13.75 -1.71
C ASP A 77 -19.90 14.53 -1.68
N GLU A 78 -19.78 15.46 -0.71
CA GLU A 78 -18.57 16.22 -0.42
C GLU A 78 -17.37 15.33 -0.03
N ASN A 79 -17.54 14.02 0.07
CA ASN A 79 -16.49 13.08 0.41
C ASN A 79 -15.53 12.78 -0.76
N HIS A 80 -16.00 12.89 -2.01
CA HIS A 80 -15.18 12.61 -3.21
C HIS A 80 -13.96 13.54 -3.35
N GLY A 81 -14.08 14.80 -2.91
CA GLY A 81 -12.99 15.78 -2.99
C GLY A 81 -11.87 15.57 -1.97
N ARG A 82 -12.19 15.07 -0.76
CA ARG A 82 -11.18 14.74 0.27
C ARG A 82 -10.50 13.40 0.00
N GLU A 83 -11.24 12.46 -0.58
CA GLU A 83 -10.74 11.14 -0.95
C GLU A 83 -9.59 11.23 -1.97
N MET A 84 -9.71 12.14 -2.94
CA MET A 84 -8.70 12.36 -3.99
C MET A 84 -7.35 12.83 -3.43
N MET A 85 -7.35 13.62 -2.35
CA MET A 85 -6.12 14.13 -1.71
C MET A 85 -5.43 13.07 -0.83
N LEU A 86 -6.19 12.14 -0.25
CA LEU A 86 -5.63 11.02 0.50
C LEU A 86 -5.03 9.97 -0.45
N ASN A 87 -5.66 9.69 -1.59
CA ASN A 87 -5.21 8.70 -2.59
C ASN A 87 -3.83 9.01 -3.16
N ALA A 88 -3.52 10.29 -3.41
CA ALA A 88 -2.21 10.71 -3.92
C ALA A 88 -1.04 10.32 -2.99
N ARG A 89 -1.30 10.19 -1.68
CA ARG A 89 -0.30 9.76 -0.69
C ARG A 89 -0.06 8.25 -0.70
N TRP A 90 -1.04 7.46 -1.16
CA TRP A 90 -0.98 5.99 -1.18
C TRP A 90 -0.49 5.41 -2.51
N ASP A 91 -0.67 6.14 -3.62
CA ASP A 91 -0.11 5.77 -4.93
C ASP A 91 1.44 5.78 -4.97
N LEU A 92 2.06 6.39 -3.96
CA LEU A 92 3.51 6.43 -3.74
C LEU A 92 4.05 5.21 -2.95
N TRP A 93 3.20 4.37 -2.36
CA TRP A 93 3.67 3.15 -1.67
C TRP A 93 4.10 2.10 -2.71
N PRO A 94 5.22 1.38 -2.53
CA PRO A 94 5.63 0.35 -3.47
C PRO A 94 4.51 -0.68 -3.56
N ARG A 95 3.89 -0.72 -4.74
CA ARG A 95 2.69 -1.46 -5.15
C ARG A 95 2.85 -3.00 -5.12
N ARG A 96 3.65 -3.52 -4.18
CA ARG A 96 4.16 -4.90 -4.14
C ARG A 96 4.13 -5.53 -2.76
N ILE A 97 3.35 -5.01 -1.81
CA ILE A 97 3.02 -5.83 -0.66
C ILE A 97 2.15 -6.98 -1.19
N LYS A 98 2.57 -8.22 -0.95
CA LYS A 98 1.75 -9.41 -1.23
C LYS A 98 1.09 -9.82 0.07
N LEU A 99 -0.15 -10.31 -0.01
CA LEU A 99 -0.78 -10.94 1.15
C LEU A 99 0.03 -12.18 1.54
N SER A 100 0.28 -12.37 2.85
CA SER A 100 0.97 -13.55 3.36
C SER A 100 0.14 -14.81 3.11
N SER A 101 0.80 -15.94 2.81
CA SER A 101 0.10 -17.22 2.73
C SER A 101 -0.44 -17.65 4.09
N PHE A 102 -1.52 -18.43 4.06
CA PHE A 102 -2.20 -18.93 5.25
C PHE A 102 -2.18 -20.46 5.28
N ASP A 103 -1.50 -21.01 6.28
CA ASP A 103 -1.41 -22.47 6.55
C ASP A 103 -1.79 -22.80 8.00
N ARG A 104 -2.85 -22.16 8.53
CA ARG A 104 -3.52 -22.50 9.81
C ARG A 104 -2.77 -22.20 11.12
N GLU A 105 -1.44 -22.10 11.13
CA GLU A 105 -0.63 -22.04 12.35
C GLU A 105 -0.85 -20.77 13.21
N ASN A 106 -1.09 -19.61 12.58
CA ASN A 106 -1.37 -18.35 13.27
C ASN A 106 -2.49 -17.57 12.57
N PHE A 107 -3.73 -17.94 12.87
CA PHE A 107 -4.91 -17.32 12.27
C PHE A 107 -5.08 -15.84 12.63
N ASP A 108 -4.88 -15.49 13.90
CA ASP A 108 -5.04 -14.12 14.39
C ASP A 108 -4.05 -13.15 13.73
N ASP A 109 -2.78 -13.57 13.61
CA ASP A 109 -1.75 -12.79 12.93
C ASP A 109 -2.03 -12.63 11.44
N TRP A 110 -2.58 -13.67 10.81
CA TRP A 110 -2.92 -13.63 9.40
C TRP A 110 -4.11 -12.70 9.14
N ILE A 111 -5.16 -12.73 9.98
CA ILE A 111 -6.30 -11.81 9.89
C ILE A 111 -5.82 -10.37 9.99
N LEU A 112 -5.01 -10.04 11.00
CA LEU A 112 -4.53 -8.67 11.19
C LEU A 112 -3.73 -8.17 9.98
N LYS A 113 -2.91 -9.05 9.37
CA LYS A 113 -2.19 -8.75 8.13
C LYS A 113 -3.13 -8.59 6.94
N ALA A 114 -4.14 -9.44 6.81
CA ALA A 114 -5.15 -9.40 5.75
C ALA A 114 -6.02 -8.14 5.83
N GLU A 115 -6.53 -7.78 7.00
CA GLU A 115 -7.31 -6.56 7.20
C GLU A 115 -6.52 -5.31 6.83
N ARG A 116 -5.25 -5.25 7.27
CA ARG A 116 -4.35 -4.15 6.92
C ARG A 116 -4.03 -4.12 5.43
N TYR A 117 -3.89 -5.29 4.81
CA TYR A 117 -3.69 -5.44 3.37
C TYR A 117 -4.88 -4.91 2.58
N PHE A 118 -6.10 -5.29 2.96
CA PHE A 118 -7.33 -4.85 2.31
C PHE A 118 -7.57 -3.36 2.45
N ALA A 119 -7.31 -2.81 3.65
CA ALA A 119 -7.41 -1.38 3.90
C ALA A 119 -6.40 -0.60 3.04
N LEU A 120 -5.17 -1.11 2.93
CA LEU A 120 -4.11 -0.48 2.12
C LEU A 120 -4.46 -0.47 0.62
N HIS A 121 -5.04 -1.56 0.11
CA HIS A 121 -5.38 -1.69 -1.31
C HIS A 121 -6.81 -1.22 -1.64
N ARG A 122 -7.56 -0.73 -0.65
CA ARG A 122 -8.96 -0.28 -0.77
C ARG A 122 -9.86 -1.30 -1.48
N MET A 123 -9.63 -2.58 -1.19
CA MET A 123 -10.33 -3.68 -1.86
C MET A 123 -11.82 -3.69 -1.55
N THR A 124 -12.63 -3.91 -2.58
CA THR A 124 -14.06 -4.23 -2.47
C THR A 124 -14.25 -5.59 -1.78
N ASN A 125 -15.46 -5.88 -1.29
CA ASN A 125 -15.72 -7.16 -0.64
C ASN A 125 -15.46 -8.36 -1.58
N THR A 126 -15.72 -8.20 -2.88
CA THR A 126 -15.39 -9.17 -3.93
C THR A 126 -13.89 -9.41 -4.02
N GLU A 127 -13.10 -8.35 -4.15
CA GLU A 127 -11.63 -8.44 -4.28
C GLU A 127 -10.97 -8.99 -3.02
N LYS A 128 -11.50 -8.66 -1.83
CA LYS A 128 -11.05 -9.26 -0.56
C LYS A 128 -11.24 -10.76 -0.57
N LEU A 129 -12.42 -11.23 -0.98
CA LEU A 129 -12.74 -12.65 -1.04
C LEU A 129 -11.81 -13.38 -2.01
N GLU A 130 -11.65 -12.88 -3.23
CA GLU A 130 -10.75 -13.48 -4.23
C GLU A 130 -9.30 -13.52 -3.74
N THR A 131 -8.81 -12.43 -3.15
CA THR A 131 -7.44 -12.33 -2.62
C THR A 131 -7.22 -13.29 -1.45
N THR A 132 -8.20 -13.42 -0.55
CA THR A 132 -8.17 -14.40 0.55
C THR A 132 -8.07 -15.82 0.02
N ILE A 133 -8.87 -16.17 -0.99
CA ILE A 133 -8.85 -17.52 -1.57
C ILE A 133 -7.47 -17.86 -2.15
N ILE A 134 -6.85 -16.92 -2.86
CA ILE A 134 -5.52 -17.09 -3.46
C ILE A 134 -4.43 -17.27 -2.39
N SER A 135 -4.64 -16.72 -1.19
CA SER A 135 -3.66 -16.80 -0.10
C SER A 135 -3.75 -18.08 0.74
N PHE A 136 -4.81 -18.88 0.58
CA PHE A 136 -4.94 -20.14 1.30
C PHE A 136 -4.01 -21.21 0.74
N GLU A 137 -3.27 -21.86 1.62
CA GLU A 137 -2.40 -22.99 1.30
C GLU A 137 -2.79 -24.21 2.16
N GLY A 138 -2.30 -25.40 1.78
CA GLY A 138 -2.43 -26.61 2.58
C GLY A 138 -3.87 -26.97 2.98
N GLU A 139 -4.05 -27.27 4.28
CA GLU A 139 -5.35 -27.69 4.84
C GLU A 139 -6.42 -26.59 4.75
N ALA A 140 -6.03 -25.32 4.80
CA ALA A 140 -6.95 -24.19 4.74
C ALA A 140 -7.65 -24.11 3.37
N LEU A 141 -6.91 -24.36 2.29
CA LEU A 141 -7.46 -24.39 0.94
C LEU A 141 -8.43 -25.57 0.75
N ILE A 142 -8.10 -26.73 1.32
CA ILE A 142 -8.96 -27.93 1.30
C ILE A 142 -10.27 -27.66 2.05
N TRP A 143 -10.19 -27.06 3.24
CA TRP A 143 -11.35 -26.65 4.02
C TRP A 143 -12.23 -25.66 3.24
N PHE A 144 -11.64 -24.64 2.64
CA PHE A 144 -12.38 -23.65 1.86
C PHE A 144 -13.14 -24.31 0.71
N GLY A 145 -12.51 -25.21 -0.03
CA GLY A 145 -13.17 -25.95 -1.11
C GLY A 145 -14.36 -26.77 -0.63
N TRP A 146 -14.20 -27.49 0.48
CA TRP A 146 -15.29 -28.27 1.08
C TRP A 146 -16.43 -27.41 1.63
N GLU A 147 -16.12 -26.25 2.24
CA GLU A 147 -17.15 -25.34 2.74
C GLU A 147 -17.89 -24.65 1.58
N ASN A 148 -17.16 -24.16 0.58
CA ASN A 148 -17.73 -23.48 -0.59
C ASN A 148 -18.65 -24.40 -1.41
N GLN A 149 -18.38 -25.71 -1.48
CA GLN A 149 -19.27 -26.69 -2.11
C GLN A 149 -20.62 -26.83 -1.40
N ARG A 150 -20.65 -26.63 -0.07
CA ARG A 150 -21.87 -26.78 0.73
C ARG A 150 -22.60 -25.46 0.92
N ARG A 151 -21.85 -24.38 1.01
CA ARG A 151 -22.30 -23.01 1.20
C ARG A 151 -21.41 -22.09 0.38
N PRO A 152 -21.82 -21.79 -0.86
CA PRO A 152 -21.04 -20.91 -1.73
C PRO A 152 -20.83 -19.56 -1.06
N PHE A 153 -19.57 -19.12 -1.01
CA PHE A 153 -19.24 -17.76 -0.62
C PHE A 153 -19.61 -16.84 -1.79
N LEU A 154 -20.76 -16.19 -1.69
CA LEU A 154 -21.24 -15.24 -2.68
C LEU A 154 -20.60 -13.87 -2.40
N SER A 155 -20.13 -13.21 -3.46
CA SER A 155 -19.78 -11.78 -3.44
C SER A 155 -21.02 -10.89 -3.50
#